data_AF-A0A1C5PI37-F1
#
_entry.id   AF-A0A1C5PI37-F1
#
_cell.length_a   1.000
_cell.length_b   1.000
_cell.length_c   1.000
_cell.angle_alpha   90.00
_cell.angle_beta   90.00
_cell.angle_gamma   90.00
#
_symmetry.space_group_name_H-M   'P 1'
#
loop_
_entity.id
_entity.type
_entity.pdbx_description
1 polymer ?
#
loop_
_entity_poly.entity_id
_entity_poly.type
_entity_poly.pdbx_seq_one_letter_code
_entity_poly.pdbx_strand_id
1 'polypeptide(L)'
;MTIQQQVITILMVVLGTMLTRFLPFLIFPADKPTPKYIQYLGKVLPAAALGLLVVYCLKDVSVFQGSHGIPELISVILIVVLHFWKRQMLLSIAGGTICYMVLVQTVF
;
A
#
# COMPACT_ATOMS: atom_id res chain seq x y z
N MET A 1 -1.40 14.66 23.25
CA MET A 1 -2.21 15.48 22.31
C MET A 1 -3.46 15.92 23.05
N THR A 2 -3.68 17.22 23.18
CA THR A 2 -4.93 17.73 23.80
C THR A 2 -6.09 17.57 22.81
N ILE A 3 -7.33 17.54 23.33
CA ILE A 3 -8.55 17.40 22.51
C ILE A 3 -8.61 18.53 21.46
N GLN A 4 -8.22 19.74 21.83
CA GLN A 4 -8.16 20.89 20.91
C GLN A 4 -7.18 20.66 19.75
N GLN A 5 -6.00 20.11 20.03
CA GLN A 5 -5.02 19.79 18.97
C GLN A 5 -5.55 18.71 18.04
N GLN A 6 -6.16 17.64 18.55
CA GLN A 6 -6.76 16.59 17.73
C GLN A 6 -7.83 17.13 16.78
N VAL A 7 -8.73 17.97 17.29
CA VAL A 7 -9.80 18.58 16.48
C VAL A 7 -9.21 19.43 15.36
N ILE A 8 -8.21 20.26 15.65
CA ILE A 8 -7.55 21.10 14.63
C ILE A 8 -6.85 20.23 13.58
N THR A 9 -6.14 19.17 13.99
CA THR A 9 -5.48 18.25 13.05
C THR A 9 -6.49 17.57 12.13
N ILE A 10 -7.59 17.05 12.68
CA ILE A 10 -8.65 16.42 11.88
C ILE A 10 -9.23 17.42 10.87
N LEU A 11 -9.52 18.65 11.31
CA LEU A 11 -10.04 19.71 10.45
C LEU A 11 -9.08 20.02 9.29
N MET A 12 -7.79 20.15 9.57
CA MET A 12 -6.77 20.40 8.54
C MET A 12 -6.65 19.24 7.55
N VAL A 13 -6.70 17.99 8.02
CA VAL A 13 -6.69 16.80 7.15
C VAL A 13 -7.94 16.75 6.27
N VAL A 14 -9.11 17.03 6.83
CA VAL A 14 -10.38 17.08 6.08
C VAL A 14 -10.32 18.18 5.02
N LEU A 15 -9.90 19.39 5.38
CA LEU A 15 -9.76 20.50 4.44
C LEU A 15 -8.78 20.16 3.32
N GLY A 16 -7.60 19.61 3.65
CA GLY A 16 -6.62 19.18 2.65
C GLY A 16 -7.15 18.09 1.72
N THR A 17 -7.89 17.11 2.25
CA THR A 17 -8.47 16.01 1.48
C THR A 17 -9.57 16.51 0.54
N MET A 18 -10.46 17.38 1.04
CA MET A 18 -11.51 17.98 0.24
C MET A 18 -10.91 18.87 -0.85
N LEU A 19 -9.93 19.71 -0.52
CA LEU A 19 -9.27 20.58 -1.49
C LEU A 19 -8.60 19.74 -2.59
N THR A 20 -7.75 18.77 -2.25
CA THR A 20 -7.08 17.92 -3.25
C THR A 20 -8.05 17.08 -4.11
N ARG A 21 -9.22 16.72 -3.57
CA ARG A 21 -10.25 15.97 -4.31
C ARG A 21 -11.12 16.86 -5.19
N PHE A 22 -11.46 18.07 -4.77
CA PHE A 22 -12.31 19.01 -5.51
C PHE A 22 -11.55 19.92 -6.47
N LEU A 23 -10.27 20.19 -6.21
CA LEU A 23 -9.42 21.02 -7.07
C LEU A 23 -9.37 20.52 -8.53
N PRO A 24 -9.23 19.22 -8.81
CA PRO A 24 -9.26 18.72 -10.19
C PRO A 24 -10.60 19.01 -10.88
N PHE A 25 -11.72 18.92 -10.17
CA PHE A 25 -13.03 19.20 -10.73
C PHE A 25 -13.27 20.70 -11.00
N LEU A 26 -12.65 21.59 -10.20
CA LEU A 26 -12.72 23.04 -10.43
C LEU A 26 -11.83 23.50 -11.59
N ILE A 27 -10.64 22.92 -11.73
CA ILE A 27 -9.65 23.28 -12.75
C ILE A 27 -9.96 22.63 -14.10
N PHE A 28 -10.48 21.40 -14.11
CA PHE A 28 -10.80 20.66 -15.34
C PHE A 28 -12.31 20.66 -15.57
N PRO A 29 -12.84 21.52 -16.46
CA PRO A 29 -14.27 21.53 -16.79
C PRO A 29 -14.69 20.21 -17.43
N ALA A 30 -15.88 19.72 -17.08
CA ALA A 30 -16.43 18.43 -17.49
C ALA A 30 -16.52 18.24 -19.01
N ASP A 31 -16.64 19.34 -19.77
CA ASP A 31 -16.77 19.34 -21.24
C ASP A 31 -15.44 19.17 -21.99
N LYS A 32 -14.29 19.17 -21.30
CA LYS A 32 -12.98 19.00 -21.95
C LYS A 32 -12.36 17.66 -21.56
N PRO A 33 -11.80 16.90 -22.53
CA PRO A 33 -11.09 15.67 -22.21
C PRO A 33 -9.90 16.01 -21.30
N THR A 34 -9.78 15.28 -20.19
CA THR A 34 -8.65 15.42 -19.26
C THR A 34 -7.32 15.32 -20.02
N PRO A 35 -6.31 16.16 -19.74
CA PRO A 35 -5.02 16.12 -20.38
C PRO A 35 -4.40 14.71 -20.43
N LYS A 36 -3.82 14.33 -21.58
CA LYS A 36 -3.19 13.01 -21.78
C LYS A 36 -2.15 12.68 -20.71
N TYR A 37 -1.44 13.69 -20.21
CA TYR A 37 -0.46 13.54 -19.13
C TYR A 37 -1.10 13.08 -17.81
N ILE A 38 -2.28 13.61 -17.45
CA ILE A 38 -2.99 13.24 -16.21
C ILE A 38 -3.54 11.81 -16.32
N GLN A 39 -4.08 11.44 -17.47
CA GLN A 39 -4.51 10.05 -17.73
C GLN A 39 -3.34 9.07 -17.68
N TYR A 40 -2.20 9.45 -18.23
CA TYR A 40 -0.98 8.65 -18.16
C TYR A 40 -0.52 8.47 -16.71
N LEU A 41 -0.43 9.57 -15.94
CA LEU A 41 -0.10 9.52 -14.51
C LEU A 41 -1.07 8.60 -13.76
N GLY A 42 -2.38 8.75 -13.96
CA GLY A 42 -3.39 7.90 -13.33
C GLY A 42 -3.24 6.40 -13.67
N LYS A 43 -2.70 6.07 -14.84
CA LYS A 43 -2.44 4.68 -15.25
C LYS A 43 -1.15 4.11 -14.65
N VAL A 44 -0.10 4.92 -14.49
CA VAL A 44 1.22 4.44 -14.04
C VAL A 44 1.44 4.56 -12.53
N LEU A 45 0.84 5.55 -11.87
CA LEU A 45 0.97 5.77 -10.43
C LEU A 45 0.55 4.56 -9.59
N PRO A 46 -0.61 3.91 -9.84
CA PRO A 46 -1.04 2.77 -9.03
C PRO A 46 -0.04 1.62 -9.07
N ALA A 47 0.51 1.32 -10.25
CA ALA A 47 1.52 0.28 -10.41
C ALA A 47 2.84 0.65 -9.70
N ALA A 48 3.29 1.91 -9.84
CA ALA A 48 4.49 2.40 -9.17
C ALA A 48 4.34 2.40 -7.64
N ALA A 49 3.18 2.81 -7.12
CA ALA A 49 2.88 2.82 -5.69
C ALA A 49 2.86 1.39 -5.11
N LEU A 50 2.26 0.43 -5.81
CA LEU A 50 2.30 -0.98 -5.41
C LEU A 50 3.74 -1.51 -5.39
N GLY A 51 4.55 -1.18 -6.39
CA GLY A 51 5.97 -1.56 -6.41
C GLY A 51 6.75 -0.95 -5.25
N LEU A 52 6.53 0.34 -4.96
CA LEU A 52 7.14 1.03 -3.81
C LEU A 52 6.74 0.39 -2.48
N LEU A 53 5.47 0.02 -2.32
CA LEU A 53 4.99 -0.66 -1.11
C LEU A 53 5.72 -1.99 -0.89
N VAL A 54 5.96 -2.78 -1.95
CA VAL A 54 6.74 -4.03 -1.85
C VAL A 54 8.17 -3.74 -1.38
N VAL A 55 8.83 -2.74 -1.96
CA VAL A 55 10.19 -2.35 -1.55
C VAL A 55 10.21 -1.86 -0.10
N TYR A 56 9.22 -1.09 0.30
CA TYR A 56 9.13 -0.54 1.64
C TYR A 56 8.89 -1.64 2.69
N CYS A 57 8.00 -2.59 2.41
CA CYS A 57 7.79 -3.76 3.26
C CYS A 57 9.06 -4.59 3.46
N LEU A 58 9.97 -4.61 2.48
CA LEU A 58 11.25 -5.32 2.57
C LEU A 58 12.39 -4.47 3.16
N LYS A 59 12.24 -3.14 3.21
CA LYS A 59 13.29 -2.20 3.64
C LYS A 59 13.56 -2.27 5.14
N ASP A 60 12.51 -2.37 5.94
CA ASP A 60 12.61 -2.39 7.42
C ASP A 60 12.85 -3.80 7.98
N VAL A 61 13.02 -4.79 7.09
CA VAL A 61 13.34 -6.17 7.45
C VAL A 61 14.78 -6.25 7.92
N SER A 62 14.96 -6.34 9.23
CA SER A 62 16.26 -6.56 9.85
C SER A 62 16.70 -8.02 9.64
N VAL A 63 17.33 -8.31 8.50
CA VAL A 63 17.86 -9.65 8.15
C VAL A 63 18.89 -10.16 9.17
N PHE A 64 19.50 -9.28 9.96
CA PHE A 64 20.67 -9.57 10.81
C PHE A 64 20.47 -9.45 12.33
N GLN A 65 19.30 -9.04 12.86
CA GLN A 65 19.11 -8.79 14.31
C GLN A 65 18.10 -9.70 15.03
N GLY A 66 17.78 -10.84 14.45
CA GLY A 66 16.93 -11.82 15.11
C GLY A 66 16.33 -12.76 14.09
N SER A 67 15.76 -13.85 14.57
CA SER A 67 15.21 -14.95 13.78
C SER A 67 13.94 -14.60 12.98
N HIS A 68 13.80 -13.34 12.55
CA HIS A 68 12.62 -12.76 11.90
C HIS A 68 12.79 -12.59 10.38
N GLY A 69 14.02 -12.63 9.85
CA GLY A 69 14.25 -12.50 8.39
C GLY A 69 13.89 -13.76 7.58
N ILE A 70 13.92 -14.93 8.20
CA ILE A 70 13.64 -16.22 7.55
C ILE A 70 12.12 -16.41 7.28
N PRO A 71 11.20 -16.09 8.23
CA PRO A 71 9.76 -16.10 7.99
C PRO A 71 9.30 -15.25 6.82
N GLU A 72 9.88 -14.06 6.69
CA GLU A 72 9.47 -13.09 5.67
C GLU A 72 9.89 -13.55 4.28
N LEU A 73 11.10 -14.10 4.14
CA LEU A 73 11.56 -14.69 2.88
C LEU A 73 10.67 -15.86 2.44
N ILE A 74 10.35 -16.78 3.36
CA ILE A 74 9.49 -17.94 3.08
C ILE A 74 8.07 -17.48 2.70
N SER A 75 7.52 -16.51 3.42
CA SER A 75 6.19 -15.97 3.15
C SER A 75 6.13 -15.27 1.79
N VAL A 76 7.16 -14.49 1.42
CA VAL A 76 7.26 -13.85 0.10
C VAL A 76 7.35 -14.89 -1.02
N ILE A 77 8.18 -15.92 -0.86
CA ILE A 77 8.29 -17.01 -1.84
C ILE A 77 6.95 -17.73 -2.01
N LEU A 78 6.25 -18.03 -0.91
CA LEU A 78 4.92 -18.62 -0.96
C LEU A 78 3.90 -17.72 -1.67
N ILE A 79 3.90 -16.42 -1.37
CA ILE A 79 3.03 -15.44 -2.05
C ILE A 79 3.30 -15.45 -3.55
N VAL A 80 4.57 -15.44 -3.99
CA VAL A 80 4.95 -15.47 -5.40
C VAL A 80 4.46 -16.75 -6.08
N VAL A 81 4.69 -17.92 -5.47
CA VAL A 81 4.25 -19.22 -6.00
C VAL A 81 2.72 -19.28 -6.10
N LEU A 82 2.02 -18.87 -5.04
CA LEU A 82 0.56 -18.91 -4.97
C LEU A 82 -0.07 -17.91 -5.94
N HIS A 83 0.53 -16.74 -6.10
CA HIS A 83 0.09 -15.73 -7.07
C HIS A 83 0.25 -16.21 -8.50
N PHE A 84 1.36 -16.89 -8.82
CA PHE A 84 1.60 -17.43 -10.16
C PHE A 84 0.61 -18.54 -10.52
N TRP A 85 0.22 -19.36 -9.54
CA TRP A 85 -0.65 -20.51 -9.78
C TRP A 85 -2.13 -20.13 -9.82
N LYS A 86 -2.59 -19.27 -8.91
CA LYS A 86 -4.01 -18.95 -8.76
C LYS A 86 -4.43 -17.62 -9.39
N ARG A 87 -3.50 -16.68 -9.64
CA ARG A 87 -3.78 -15.29 -10.13
C ARG A 87 -4.91 -14.57 -9.38
N GLN A 88 -5.19 -14.95 -8.14
CA GLN A 88 -6.28 -14.42 -7.30
C GLN A 88 -5.69 -13.61 -6.14
N MET A 89 -5.94 -12.29 -6.14
CA MET A 89 -5.39 -11.36 -5.14
C MET A 89 -5.73 -11.76 -3.70
N LEU A 90 -6.98 -12.11 -3.43
CA LEU A 90 -7.44 -12.48 -2.09
C LEU A 90 -6.70 -13.69 -1.52
N LEU A 91 -6.41 -14.69 -2.37
CA LEU A 91 -5.70 -15.90 -2.00
C LEU A 91 -4.22 -15.63 -1.69
N SER A 92 -3.57 -14.77 -2.48
CA SER A 92 -2.19 -14.36 -2.21
C SER A 92 -2.06 -13.57 -0.91
N ILE A 93 -3.00 -12.67 -0.62
CA ILE A 93 -3.00 -11.88 0.62
C ILE A 93 -3.25 -12.80 1.82
N ALA A 94 -4.34 -13.56 1.82
CA ALA A 94 -4.69 -14.43 2.94
C ALA A 94 -3.64 -15.52 3.17
N GLY A 95 -3.14 -16.17 2.11
CA GLY A 95 -2.12 -17.20 2.22
C GLY A 95 -0.80 -16.67 2.77
N GLY A 96 -0.35 -15.50 2.30
CA GLY A 96 0.84 -14.83 2.80
C GLY A 96 0.72 -14.43 4.27
N THR A 97 -0.39 -13.81 4.66
CA THR A 97 -0.63 -13.39 6.05
C THR A 97 -0.72 -14.57 7.00
N ILE A 98 -1.45 -15.64 6.63
CA ILE A 98 -1.58 -16.83 7.48
C ILE A 98 -0.23 -17.52 7.64
N CYS A 99 0.53 -17.70 6.55
CA CYS A 99 1.86 -18.31 6.63
C CYS A 99 2.82 -17.49 7.51
N TYR A 100 2.82 -16.16 7.34
CA TYR A 100 3.61 -15.27 8.17
C TYR A 100 3.24 -15.38 9.65
N MET A 101 1.94 -15.30 9.98
CA MET A 101 1.46 -15.42 11.35
C MET A 101 1.81 -16.77 11.98
N VAL A 102 1.65 -17.86 11.24
CA VAL A 102 2.01 -19.20 11.74
C VAL A 102 3.51 -19.29 12.02
N LEU A 103 4.37 -18.84 11.10
CA LEU A 103 5.82 -18.89 11.32
C LEU A 103 6.25 -18.03 12.51
N VAL A 104 5.72 -16.82 12.64
CA VAL A 104 6.07 -15.90 13.73
C VAL A 104 5.52 -16.36 15.08
N GLN A 105 4.41 -17.09 15.12
CA GLN A 105 3.77 -17.46 16.39
C GLN A 105 4.15 -18.86 16.89
N THR A 106 4.66 -19.74 16.02
CA THR A 106 4.95 -21.15 16.35
C THR A 106 6.41 -21.56 16.24
N VAL A 107 7.20 -20.86 15.43
CA VAL A 107 8.59 -21.26 15.12
C VAL A 107 9.62 -20.28 15.68
N PHE A 108 9.26 -19.01 15.84
CA PHE A 108 10.13 -17.92 16.33
C PHE A 108 9.47 -17.16 17.48
#